data_AF-A0A927ZX77-F1
#
_entry.id   AF-A0A927ZX77-F1
#
_cell.length_a   1.000
_cell.length_b   1.000
_cell.length_c   1.000
_cell.angle_alpha   90.00
_cell.angle_beta   90.00
_cell.angle_gamma   90.00
#
_symmetry.space_group_name_H-M   'P 1'
#
loop_
_entity.id
_entity.type
_entity.pdbx_description
1 polymer ?
#
loop_
_entity_poly.entity_id
_entity_poly.type
_entity_poly.pdbx_seq_one_letter_code
_entity_poly.pdbx_strand_id
1 'polypeptide(L)'
;MSYTNEGENYRKYGIVIIESYDKTLGYTVYEYRKPTIKERQEIILNYIIQNNNEPIDLVYLSNKLCVSKRTIQKDIKVLQSNNLIEVIPNFTQGPQRRNIIKYIGPQKEKNKKELTLELLYDLDNPYGFRDFDWEEFKMNPSLDKRTLKEQYAILKKEKLRLQRKKELFFSKSD
;
A
#
# COMPACT_ATOMS: atom_id res chain seq x y z
N MET A 1 -20.58 -24.19 10.14
CA MET A 1 -20.33 -23.77 8.75
C MET A 1 -18.95 -23.17 8.69
N SER A 2 -18.00 -23.88 8.10
CA SER A 2 -16.62 -23.45 7.89
C SER A 2 -16.59 -22.43 6.75
N TYR A 3 -16.65 -21.15 7.09
CA TYR A 3 -16.37 -20.09 6.14
C TYR A 3 -14.89 -20.21 5.76
N THR A 4 -14.64 -20.46 4.48
CA THR A 4 -13.30 -20.54 3.87
C THR A 4 -12.41 -19.41 4.39
N ASN A 5 -11.13 -19.71 4.67
CA ASN A 5 -10.06 -18.77 5.07
C ASN A 5 -9.94 -17.58 4.09
N GLU A 6 -10.85 -16.61 4.18
CA GLU A 6 -10.86 -15.37 3.39
C GLU A 6 -9.60 -14.52 3.67
N GLY A 7 -8.96 -14.71 4.83
CA GLY A 7 -7.74 -14.02 5.23
C GLY A 7 -6.48 -14.28 4.37
N GLU A 8 -6.46 -15.32 3.53
CA GLU A 8 -5.27 -15.65 2.72
C GLU A 8 -5.29 -15.10 1.28
N ASN A 9 -6.46 -14.92 0.67
CA ASN A 9 -6.54 -14.55 -0.76
C ASN A 9 -6.32 -13.06 -1.02
N TYR A 10 -6.78 -12.16 -0.15
CA TYR A 10 -6.57 -10.70 -0.33
C TYR A 10 -5.09 -10.29 -0.24
N ARG A 11 -4.29 -11.06 0.50
CA ARG A 11 -2.82 -10.88 0.61
C ARG A 11 -2.06 -11.08 -0.70
N LYS A 12 -2.69 -11.58 -1.76
CA LYS A 12 -2.06 -11.71 -3.08
C LYS A 12 -2.28 -10.47 -3.95
N TYR A 13 -3.25 -9.63 -3.61
CA TYR A 13 -3.71 -8.51 -4.45
C TYR A 13 -3.22 -7.13 -3.99
N GLY A 14 -2.39 -7.04 -2.96
CA GLY A 14 -1.94 -5.77 -2.41
C GLY A 14 -2.99 -5.08 -1.53
N ILE A 15 -4.04 -5.80 -1.12
CA ILE A 15 -5.16 -5.23 -0.35
C ILE A 15 -4.86 -5.39 1.13
N VAL A 16 -4.66 -4.26 1.80
CA VAL A 16 -4.57 -4.11 3.25
C VAL A 16 -5.97 -3.84 3.78
N ILE A 17 -6.39 -4.60 4.78
CA ILE A 17 -7.69 -4.46 5.45
C ILE A 17 -7.44 -3.93 6.85
N ILE A 18 -8.15 -2.88 7.24
CA ILE A 18 -8.08 -2.28 8.57
C ILE A 18 -9.48 -2.29 9.17
N GLU A 19 -9.59 -2.80 10.39
CA GLU A 19 -10.83 -2.80 11.16
C GLU A 19 -10.92 -1.50 11.97
N SER A 20 -12.05 -0.81 11.91
CA SER A 20 -12.32 0.41 12.67
C SER A 20 -13.71 0.36 13.26
N TYR A 21 -13.90 0.83 14.49
CA TYR A 21 -15.22 0.90 15.09
C TYR A 21 -15.88 2.24 14.77
N ASP A 22 -16.98 2.21 14.01
CA ASP A 22 -17.75 3.42 13.71
C ASP A 22 -18.75 3.68 14.84
N LYS A 23 -18.46 4.71 15.66
CA LYS A 23 -19.33 5.11 16.77
C LYS A 23 -20.70 5.62 16.33
N THR A 24 -20.81 6.16 15.13
CA THR A 24 -22.08 6.69 14.58
C THR A 24 -22.98 5.54 14.15
N LEU A 25 -22.38 4.49 13.60
CA LEU A 25 -23.10 3.32 13.10
C LEU A 25 -23.28 2.23 14.16
N GLY A 26 -22.45 2.24 15.22
CA GLY A 26 -22.50 1.29 16.33
C GLY A 26 -21.94 -0.09 16.02
N TYR A 27 -21.11 -0.22 14.96
CA TYR A 27 -20.50 -1.48 14.56
C TYR A 27 -19.11 -1.31 13.91
N THR A 28 -18.36 -2.40 13.81
CA THR A 28 -17.05 -2.44 13.15
C THR A 28 -17.19 -2.33 11.63
N VAL A 29 -16.53 -1.35 11.05
CA VAL A 29 -16.38 -1.15 9.60
C VAL A 29 -14.99 -1.58 9.15
N TYR A 30 -14.88 -1.99 7.88
CA TYR A 30 -13.63 -2.41 7.26
C TYR A 30 -13.17 -1.38 6.23
N GLU A 31 -11.99 -0.82 6.42
CA GLU A 31 -11.30 0.00 5.43
C GLU A 31 -10.36 -0.87 4.61
N TYR A 32 -10.47 -0.80 3.29
CA TYR A 32 -9.56 -1.49 2.39
C TYR A 32 -8.63 -0.48 1.74
N ARG A 33 -7.33 -0.76 1.71
CA ARG A 33 -6.27 0.09 1.19
C ARG A 33 -5.39 -0.72 0.24
N LYS A 34 -5.05 -0.17 -0.92
CA LYS A 34 -4.25 -0.84 -1.96
C LYS A 34 -3.31 0.18 -2.61
N PRO A 35 -2.11 0.40 -2.05
CA PRO A 35 -1.18 1.38 -2.61
C PRO A 35 -0.90 1.06 -4.08
N THR A 36 -0.87 2.10 -4.92
CA THR A 36 -0.46 1.97 -6.32
C THR A 36 0.97 1.43 -6.40
N ILE A 37 1.40 1.00 -7.59
CA ILE A 37 2.79 0.55 -7.78
C ILE A 37 3.79 1.63 -7.35
N LYS A 38 3.53 2.90 -7.72
CA LYS A 38 4.39 4.03 -7.37
C LYS A 38 4.39 4.30 -5.87
N GLU A 39 3.21 4.33 -5.24
CA GLU A 39 3.06 4.52 -3.79
C GLU A 39 3.75 3.41 -3.01
N ARG A 40 3.60 2.16 -3.45
CA ARG A 40 4.26 1.01 -2.82
C ARG A 40 5.78 1.13 -2.92
N GLN A 41 6.31 1.53 -4.07
CA GLN A 41 7.74 1.79 -4.26
C GLN A 41 8.24 2.91 -3.34
N GLU A 42 7.46 3.98 -3.19
CA GLU A 42 7.78 5.08 -2.28
C GLU A 42 7.75 4.64 -0.81
N ILE A 43 6.75 3.85 -0.40
CA ILE A 43 6.67 3.26 0.95
C ILE A 43 7.90 2.39 1.23
N ILE A 44 8.29 1.53 0.28
CA ILE A 44 9.47 0.68 0.40
C ILE A 44 10.74 1.54 0.51
N LEU A 45 10.86 2.59 -0.29
CA LEU A 45 12.00 3.50 -0.26
C LEU A 45 12.11 4.23 1.08
N ASN A 46 11.00 4.77 1.60
CA ASN A 46 11.00 5.46 2.89
C ASN A 46 11.32 4.49 4.04
N TYR A 47 10.84 3.24 3.96
CA TYR A 47 11.25 2.19 4.90
C TYR A 47 12.76 1.91 4.84
N ILE A 48 13.36 1.85 3.64
CA ILE A 48 14.82 1.68 3.47
C ILE A 48 15.58 2.87 4.09
N ILE A 49 15.11 4.10 3.86
CA ILE A 49 15.73 5.32 4.41
C ILE A 49 15.71 5.30 5.95
N GLN A 50 14.60 4.86 6.55
CA GLN A 50 14.46 4.76 8.01
C GLN A 50 15.37 3.69 8.62
N ASN A 51 15.63 2.60 7.89
CA ASN A 51 16.45 1.46 8.33
C ASN A 51 17.76 1.37 7.54
N ASN A 52 18.36 2.53 7.22
CA ASN A 52 19.49 2.60 6.31
C ASN A 52 20.70 1.83 6.86
N ASN A 53 21.37 1.05 6.01
CA ASN A 53 22.46 0.14 6.36
C ASN A 53 22.07 -1.06 7.25
N GLU A 54 20.79 -1.31 7.47
CA GLU A 54 20.33 -2.51 8.18
C GLU A 54 19.88 -3.62 7.22
N PRO A 55 19.94 -4.90 7.65
CA PRO A 55 19.37 -5.99 6.88
C PRO A 55 17.84 -5.87 6.77
N ILE A 56 17.32 -5.80 5.56
CA ILE A 56 15.88 -5.63 5.33
C ILE A 56 15.17 -6.99 5.20
N ASP A 57 14.09 -7.15 5.96
CA ASP A 57 13.23 -8.32 5.88
C ASP A 57 12.18 -8.15 4.78
N LEU A 58 12.42 -8.80 3.63
CA LEU A 58 11.47 -8.78 2.52
C LEU A 58 10.17 -9.53 2.84
N VAL A 59 10.17 -10.48 3.77
CA VAL A 59 8.97 -11.20 4.19
C VAL A 59 8.10 -10.30 5.04
N TYR A 60 8.71 -9.52 5.95
CA TYR A 60 8.01 -8.50 6.71
C TYR A 60 7.33 -7.48 5.78
N LEU A 61 8.07 -6.91 4.83
CA LEU A 61 7.52 -5.96 3.85
C LEU A 61 6.40 -6.59 3.01
N SER A 62 6.58 -7.84 2.54
CA SER A 62 5.57 -8.52 1.74
C SER A 62 4.27 -8.74 2.52
N ASN A 63 4.39 -9.08 3.81
CA ASN A 63 3.22 -9.26 4.69
C ASN A 63 2.54 -7.92 4.97
N LYS A 64 3.29 -6.87 5.27
CA LYS A 64 2.74 -5.53 5.56
C LYS A 64 2.12 -4.86 4.34
N LEU A 65 2.61 -5.13 3.14
CA LEU A 65 2.03 -4.59 1.91
C LEU A 65 1.03 -5.55 1.25
N CYS A 66 0.78 -6.72 1.85
CA CYS A 66 -0.14 -7.72 1.32
C CYS A 66 0.15 -8.06 -0.15
N VAL A 67 1.43 -8.25 -0.48
CA VAL A 67 1.91 -8.66 -1.81
C VAL A 67 2.87 -9.83 -1.70
N SER A 68 3.18 -10.48 -2.83
CA SER A 68 4.19 -11.54 -2.83
C SER A 68 5.60 -10.98 -2.56
N LYS A 69 6.48 -11.79 -1.96
CA LYS A 69 7.92 -11.48 -1.84
C LYS A 69 8.55 -11.14 -3.20
N ARG A 70 8.11 -11.82 -4.27
CA ARG A 70 8.57 -11.56 -5.65
C ARG A 70 8.17 -10.16 -6.14
N THR A 71 7.03 -9.64 -5.71
CA THR A 71 6.61 -8.26 -6.00
C THR A 71 7.55 -7.26 -5.35
N ILE A 72 7.86 -7.44 -4.06
CA ILE A 72 8.82 -6.58 -3.34
C ILE A 72 10.21 -6.62 -4.01
N GLN A 73 10.68 -7.80 -4.44
CA GLN A 73 11.94 -7.93 -5.16
C GLN A 73 11.94 -7.15 -6.50
N LYS A 74 10.82 -7.15 -7.24
CA LYS A 74 10.69 -6.35 -8.47
C LYS A 74 10.74 -4.86 -8.16
N ASP A 75 10.03 -4.41 -7.13
CA ASP A 75 10.04 -3.00 -6.73
C ASP A 75 11.44 -2.54 -6.28
N ILE A 76 12.16 -3.35 -5.51
CA ILE A 76 13.58 -3.10 -5.14
C ILE A 76 14.45 -3.00 -6.40
N LYS A 77 14.27 -3.89 -7.38
CA LYS A 77 15.02 -3.83 -8.64
C LYS A 77 14.76 -2.52 -9.38
N VAL A 78 13.52 -2.03 -9.40
CA VAL A 78 13.18 -0.71 -9.99
C VAL A 78 13.88 0.42 -9.25
N LEU A 79 13.83 0.43 -7.91
CA LEU A 79 14.51 1.45 -7.10
C LEU A 79 16.03 1.44 -7.33
N GLN A 80 16.63 0.25 -7.48
CA GLN A 80 18.04 0.09 -7.79
C GLN A 80 18.38 0.59 -9.21
N SER A 81 17.58 0.24 -10.22
CA SER A 81 17.75 0.75 -11.59
C SER A 81 17.61 2.27 -11.69
N ASN A 82 16.86 2.89 -10.78
CA ASN A 82 16.74 4.34 -10.67
C ASN A 82 17.85 4.99 -9.84
N ASN A 83 18.91 4.25 -9.45
CA ASN A 83 20.02 4.72 -8.62
C ASN A 83 19.60 5.34 -7.27
N LEU A 84 18.49 4.88 -6.69
CA LEU A 84 18.02 5.34 -5.38
C LEU A 84 18.60 4.51 -4.23
N ILE A 85 18.88 3.24 -4.50
CA ILE A 85 19.35 2.28 -3.50
C ILE A 85 20.47 1.39 -4.06
N GLU A 86 21.29 0.88 -3.16
CA GLU A 86 22.31 -0.14 -3.40
C GLU A 86 21.98 -1.39 -2.59
N VAL A 87 22.05 -2.57 -3.22
CA VAL A 87 21.81 -3.86 -2.55
C VAL A 87 23.15 -4.54 -2.31
N ILE A 88 23.56 -4.62 -1.05
CA ILE A 88 24.81 -5.22 -0.62
C ILE A 88 24.51 -6.64 -0.11
N PRO A 89 25.01 -7.70 -0.79
CA PRO A 89 24.79 -9.05 -0.32
C PRO A 89 25.58 -9.29 0.98
N ASN A 90 24.92 -9.88 1.98
CA ASN A 90 25.53 -10.15 3.28
C ASN A 90 25.87 -11.65 3.38
N PHE A 91 27.13 -11.99 3.19
CA PHE A 91 27.64 -13.36 3.31
C PHE A 91 28.40 -13.49 4.63
N THR A 92 27.91 -14.33 5.54
CA THR A 92 28.72 -14.86 6.65
C THR A 92 29.34 -16.20 6.25
N GLN A 93 30.30 -16.74 7.01
CA GLN A 93 30.80 -18.11 6.80
C GLN A 93 29.64 -19.12 6.96
N GLY A 94 28.90 -19.40 5.88
CA GLY A 94 27.62 -20.10 5.91
C GLY A 94 26.63 -19.60 4.84
N PRO A 95 25.32 -19.92 4.94
CA PRO A 95 24.33 -19.47 3.96
C PRO A 95 24.20 -17.95 3.95
N GLN A 96 23.83 -17.40 2.79
CA GLN A 96 23.60 -15.97 2.60
C GLN A 96 22.56 -15.46 3.62
N ARG A 97 22.92 -14.40 4.35
CA ARG A 97 22.00 -13.68 5.25
C ARG A 97 21.19 -12.66 4.46
N ARG A 98 20.23 -12.00 5.13
CA ARG A 98 19.41 -10.95 4.52
C ARG A 98 20.32 -9.84 3.97
N ASN A 99 20.01 -9.39 2.75
CA ASN A 99 20.76 -8.32 2.10
C ASN A 99 20.65 -7.03 2.91
N ILE A 100 21.74 -6.29 2.98
CA ILE A 100 21.76 -4.91 3.45
C ILE A 100 21.35 -4.05 2.27
N ILE A 101 20.40 -3.13 2.47
CA ILE A 101 19.96 -2.21 1.43
C ILE A 101 20.26 -0.81 1.90
N LYS A 102 21.08 -0.09 1.13
CA LYS A 102 21.55 1.25 1.44
C LYS A 102 20.87 2.27 0.54
N TYR A 103 20.40 3.36 1.12
CA TYR A 103 19.95 4.52 0.36
C TYR A 103 21.16 5.32 -0.17
N ILE A 104 21.18 5.57 -1.48
CA ILE A 104 22.25 6.31 -2.18
C ILE A 104 21.72 7.49 -3.01
N GLY A 105 20.41 7.74 -2.94
CA GLY A 105 19.76 8.85 -3.64
C GLY A 105 20.13 10.24 -3.07
N PRO A 106 19.59 11.31 -3.66
CA PRO A 106 19.80 12.67 -3.17
C PRO A 106 19.37 12.83 -1.71
N GLN A 107 19.99 13.75 -0.98
CA GLN A 107 19.64 13.99 0.42
C GLN A 107 18.15 14.35 0.53
N LYS A 108 17.39 13.51 1.25
CA LYS A 108 15.96 13.70 1.48
C LYS A 108 15.76 14.20 2.90
N GLU A 109 15.15 15.38 3.06
CA GLU A 109 14.72 15.85 4.37
C GLU A 109 13.57 14.98 4.87
N LYS A 110 13.62 14.54 6.12
CA LYS A 110 12.53 13.76 6.74
C LYS A 110 11.29 14.64 6.85
N ASN A 111 10.36 14.51 5.91
CA ASN A 111 9.11 15.25 5.95
C ASN A 111 8.00 14.37 6.56
N LYS A 112 7.13 14.94 7.41
CA LYS A 112 6.00 14.22 8.05
C LYS A 112 4.93 13.73 7.05
N LYS A 113 5.07 14.07 5.76
CA LYS A 113 4.13 13.78 4.67
C LYS A 113 4.56 12.63 3.76
N GLU A 114 5.60 11.90 4.14
CA GLU A 114 6.09 10.76 3.37
C GLU A 114 5.10 9.59 3.42
N LEU A 115 4.94 8.88 2.30
CA LEU A 115 4.18 7.63 2.30
C LEU A 115 4.96 6.58 3.08
N THR A 116 4.49 6.19 4.25
CA THR A 116 5.13 5.16 5.09
C THR A 116 4.20 3.99 5.37
N LEU A 117 4.77 2.92 5.95
CA LEU A 117 3.96 1.83 6.47
C LEU A 117 3.06 2.30 7.61
N GLU A 118 3.51 3.19 8.50
CA GLU A 118 2.64 3.71 9.56
C GLU A 118 1.43 4.42 8.95
N LEU A 119 1.67 5.28 7.96
CA LEU A 119 0.62 6.03 7.28
C LEU A 119 -0.37 5.09 6.56
N LEU A 120 0.11 4.00 5.96
CA LEU A 120 -0.74 3.00 5.33
C LEU A 120 -1.75 2.37 6.31
N TYR A 121 -1.40 2.21 7.58
CA TYR A 121 -2.22 1.57 8.61
C TYR A 121 -2.96 2.54 9.54
N ASP A 122 -2.66 3.84 9.47
CA ASP A 122 -3.28 4.85 10.31
C ASP A 122 -4.73 5.13 9.90
N LEU A 123 -5.68 4.97 10.83
CA LEU A 123 -7.11 5.19 10.59
C LEU A 123 -7.47 6.67 10.39
N ASP A 124 -6.73 7.56 11.06
CA ASP A 124 -6.93 9.00 10.96
C ASP A 124 -6.20 9.60 9.76
N ASN A 125 -5.40 8.78 9.07
CA ASN A 125 -4.74 9.18 7.84
C ASN A 125 -5.79 9.54 6.77
N PRO A 126 -5.82 10.80 6.30
CA PRO A 126 -6.77 11.24 5.28
C PRO A 126 -6.50 10.59 3.91
N TYR A 127 -5.35 9.94 3.73
CA TYR A 127 -4.93 9.29 2.51
C TYR A 127 -5.55 7.89 2.38
N GLY A 128 -6.66 7.81 1.64
CA GLY A 128 -7.21 6.55 1.18
C GLY A 128 -6.38 6.02 0.02
N PHE A 129 -5.55 5.00 0.25
CA PHE A 129 -4.75 4.30 -0.77
C PHE A 129 -5.63 3.46 -1.73
N ARG A 130 -6.82 3.90 -2.17
CA ARG A 130 -7.69 3.08 -3.01
C ARG A 130 -7.53 3.44 -4.48
N ASP A 131 -6.63 2.74 -5.15
CA ASP A 131 -6.69 2.58 -6.61
C ASP A 131 -7.17 1.15 -6.90
N PHE A 132 -8.49 0.97 -6.92
CA PHE A 132 -9.06 -0.19 -7.60
C PHE A 132 -9.34 0.21 -9.03
N ASP A 133 -9.02 -0.70 -9.95
CA ASP A 133 -9.61 -0.63 -11.27
C ASP A 133 -11.09 -1.00 -11.13
N TRP A 134 -11.97 -0.19 -11.72
CA TRP A 134 -13.43 -0.34 -11.55
C TRP A 134 -13.96 -1.68 -12.09
N GLU A 135 -13.16 -2.39 -12.89
CA GLU A 135 -13.40 -3.77 -13.33
C GLU A 135 -13.48 -4.79 -12.16
N GLU A 136 -12.84 -4.54 -11.01
CA GLU A 136 -12.91 -5.42 -9.83
C GLU A 136 -14.23 -5.23 -9.03
N PHE A 137 -14.91 -4.09 -9.19
CA PHE A 137 -16.33 -4.00 -8.92
C PHE A 137 -17.03 -4.58 -10.14
N LYS A 138 -17.12 -5.92 -10.23
CA LYS A 138 -18.02 -6.55 -11.19
C LYS A 138 -19.40 -5.96 -10.91
N MET A 139 -19.81 -4.99 -11.73
CA MET A 139 -21.19 -4.51 -11.83
C MET A 139 -22.03 -5.76 -11.81
N ASN A 140 -22.87 -5.95 -10.79
CA ASN A 140 -23.60 -7.18 -10.66
C ASN A 140 -24.47 -7.30 -11.93
N PRO A 141 -24.13 -8.21 -12.88
CA PRO A 141 -24.75 -8.22 -14.19
C PRO A 141 -26.22 -8.65 -14.10
N SER A 142 -26.64 -9.15 -12.93
CA SER A 142 -28.02 -9.47 -12.59
C SER A 142 -28.87 -8.26 -12.20
N LEU A 143 -28.28 -7.07 -12.02
CA LEU A 143 -29.01 -5.84 -11.71
C LEU A 143 -29.47 -5.15 -13.00
N ASP A 144 -30.62 -4.48 -12.92
CA ASP A 144 -31.12 -3.72 -14.06
C ASP A 144 -30.27 -2.47 -14.35
N LYS A 145 -30.38 -1.96 -15.58
CA LYS A 145 -29.56 -0.85 -16.09
C LYS A 145 -29.66 0.42 -15.24
N ARG A 146 -30.79 0.67 -14.58
CA ARG A 146 -30.97 1.87 -13.76
C ARG A 146 -30.20 1.74 -12.46
N THR A 147 -30.34 0.62 -11.76
CA THR A 147 -29.60 0.36 -10.52
C THR A 147 -28.09 0.31 -10.77
N LEU A 148 -27.65 -0.27 -11.90
CA LEU A 148 -26.24 -0.22 -12.31
C LEU A 148 -25.73 1.23 -12.51
N LYS A 149 -26.54 2.10 -13.10
CA LYS A 149 -26.21 3.52 -13.31
C LYS A 149 -26.15 4.29 -11.99
N GLU A 150 -27.05 4.00 -11.06
CA GLU A 150 -27.07 4.58 -9.71
C GLU A 150 -25.85 4.14 -8.89
N GLN A 151 -25.51 2.85 -8.93
CA GLN A 151 -24.28 2.32 -8.35
C GLN A 151 -23.05 3.02 -8.93
N TYR A 152 -22.94 3.10 -10.27
CA TYR A 152 -21.84 3.81 -10.93
C TYR A 152 -21.70 5.27 -10.47
N ALA A 153 -22.82 5.98 -10.28
CA ALA A 153 -22.81 7.38 -9.85
C ALA A 153 -22.30 7.55 -8.41
N ILE A 154 -22.71 6.69 -7.47
CA ILE A 154 -22.21 6.69 -6.08
C ILE A 154 -20.71 6.43 -6.07
N LEU A 155 -20.30 5.43 -6.82
CA LEU A 155 -18.92 4.98 -6.97
C LEU A 155 -18.01 6.07 -7.57
N LYS A 156 -18.48 6.77 -8.61
CA LYS A 156 -17.78 7.91 -9.20
C LYS A 156 -17.63 9.08 -8.22
N LYS A 157 -18.66 9.37 -7.41
CA LYS A 157 -18.58 10.41 -6.36
C LYS A 157 -17.52 10.06 -5.31
N GLU A 158 -17.48 8.80 -4.89
CA GLU A 158 -16.52 8.35 -3.90
C GLU A 158 -15.09 8.41 -4.42
N LYS A 159 -14.86 8.04 -5.70
CA LYS A 159 -13.56 8.25 -6.37
C LYS A 159 -13.12 9.71 -6.32
N LEU A 160 -14.01 10.62 -6.68
CA LEU A 160 -13.69 12.06 -6.73
C LEU A 160 -13.40 12.61 -5.33
N ARG A 161 -14.13 12.15 -4.32
CA ARG A 161 -13.90 12.50 -2.91
C ARG A 161 -12.51 12.08 -2.45
N LEU A 162 -12.12 10.84 -2.74
CA LEU A 162 -10.79 10.30 -2.40
C LEU A 162 -9.67 11.04 -3.14
N GLN A 163 -9.87 11.33 -4.44
CA GLN A 163 -8.90 12.09 -5.23
C GLN A 163 -8.67 13.50 -4.66
N ARG A 164 -9.74 14.23 -4.33
CA ARG A 164 -9.62 15.56 -3.72
C ARG A 164 -8.92 15.53 -2.35
N LYS A 165 -9.23 14.52 -1.53
CA LYS A 165 -8.53 14.33 -0.24
C LYS A 165 -7.04 14.11 -0.42
N LYS A 166 -6.65 13.33 -1.44
CA LYS A 166 -5.25 13.08 -1.80
C LYS A 166 -4.56 14.36 -2.28
N GLU A 167 -5.21 15.12 -3.16
CA GLU A 167 -4.70 16.41 -3.64
C GLU A 167 -4.50 17.40 -2.48
N LEU A 168 -5.46 17.52 -1.56
CA LEU A 168 -5.37 18.37 -0.38
C LEU A 168 -4.21 18.00 0.56
N PHE A 169 -3.93 16.70 0.71
CA PHE A 169 -2.81 16.24 1.55
C PHE A 169 -1.46 16.70 0.97
N PHE A 170 -1.28 16.58 -0.35
CA PHE A 170 -0.05 17.03 -1.01
C PHE A 170 0.01 18.55 -1.16
N SER A 171 -1.13 19.24 -1.29
CA SER A 171 -1.20 20.69 -1.53
C SER A 171 -1.04 21.56 -0.28
N LYS A 172 -1.30 21.05 0.94
CA LYS A 172 -1.07 21.81 2.19
C LYS A 172 0.42 21.94 2.55
N SER A 173 1.29 22.02 1.55
CA SER A 173 2.75 21.97 1.66
C SER A 173 3.40 23.31 1.32
N ASP A 174 2.76 24.39 1.73
CA ASP A 174 3.37 25.72 1.89
C ASP A 174 3.41 26.07 3.37
#